data_AF-A0A7V6Q5T6-F1
#
_entry.id   AF-A0A7V6Q5T6-F1
#
_cell.length_a   1.000
_cell.length_b   1.000
_cell.length_c   1.000
_cell.angle_alpha   90.00
_cell.angle_beta   90.00
_cell.angle_gamma   90.00
#
_symmetry.space_group_name_H-M   'P 1'
#
loop_
_entity.id
_entity.type
_entity.pdbx_description
1 polymer ?
#
loop_
_entity_poly.entity_id
_entity_poly.type
_entity_poly.pdbx_seq_one_letter_code
_entity_poly.pdbx_strand_id
1 'polypeptide(L)' 'MRRLEIIGEAAKNISKTFKEKYSDIPWKEMAGMRDILIHEYFGVDLLLVWNTIKKNLPKLKESIKKAMELE' A
#
# COMPACT_ATOMS: atom_id res chain seq x y z
N MET A 1 1.51 9.02 9.34
CA MET A 1 0.82 9.20 8.03
C MET A 1 1.78 9.18 6.86
N ARG A 2 2.74 10.11 6.76
CA ARG A 2 3.67 10.25 5.61
C ARG A 2 4.25 8.97 5.00
N ARG A 3 4.64 7.99 5.81
CA ARG A 3 5.18 6.70 5.30
C ARG A 3 4.16 5.92 4.46
N LEU A 4 2.87 5.96 4.83
CA LEU A 4 1.81 5.30 4.06
C LEU A 4 1.55 6.02 2.73
N GLU A 5 1.65 7.35 2.72
CA GLU A 5 1.57 8.13 1.47
C GLU A 5 2.70 7.76 0.50
N ILE A 6 3.94 7.63 1.02
CA ILE A 6 5.10 7.20 0.21
C ILE A 6 4.88 5.81 -0.35
N ILE A 7 4.37 4.88 0.45
CA ILE A 7 4.05 3.50 -0.01
C ILE A 7 3.01 3.54 -1.13
N GLY A 8 1.93 4.31 -0.98
CA GLY A 8 0.90 4.42 -2.01
C GLY A 8 1.39 5.10 -3.29
N GLU A 9 2.24 6.12 -3.19
CA GLU A 9 2.87 6.76 -4.34
C GLU A 9 3.82 5.80 -5.06
N ALA A 10 4.64 5.04 -4.33
CA ALA A 10 5.51 4.01 -4.91
C ALA A 10 4.67 2.94 -5.62
N ALA A 11 3.57 2.48 -5.00
CA ALA A 11 2.64 1.53 -5.60
C ALA A 11 2.05 2.04 -6.93
N LYS A 12 1.74 3.34 -7.05
CA LYS A 12 1.28 3.92 -8.33
C LYS A 12 2.35 3.83 -9.42
N ASN A 13 3.63 4.02 -9.09
CA ASN A 13 4.74 4.08 -10.03
C ASN A 13 5.30 2.72 -10.48
N ILE A 14 4.92 1.60 -9.83
CA ILE A 14 5.30 0.26 -10.30
C ILE A 14 4.64 -0.03 -11.66
N SER A 15 5.36 -0.71 -12.56
CA SER A 15 4.89 -1.02 -13.92
C SER A 15 3.62 -1.88 -13.90
N LYS A 16 2.79 -1.71 -14.95
CA LYS A 16 1.54 -2.47 -15.08
C LYS A 16 1.78 -3.97 -15.12
N THR A 17 2.77 -4.40 -15.90
CA THR A 17 3.11 -5.83 -16.07
C THR A 17 3.54 -6.47 -14.75
N PHE A 18 4.32 -5.76 -13.93
CA PHE A 18 4.73 -6.27 -12.61
C PHE A 18 3.53 -6.38 -11.66
N LYS A 19 2.63 -5.39 -11.66
CA LYS A 19 1.39 -5.44 -10.88
C LYS A 19 0.47 -6.59 -11.29
N GLU A 20 0.39 -6.86 -12.59
CA GLU A 20 -0.40 -7.98 -13.15
C GLU A 20 0.22 -9.33 -12.76
N LYS A 21 1.56 -9.45 -12.83
CA LYS A 21 2.30 -10.65 -12.39
C LYS A 21 2.09 -10.95 -10.90
N TYR A 22 2.10 -9.92 -10.05
CA TYR A 22 1.91 -10.04 -8.60
C TYR A 22 0.57 -9.43 -8.16
N SER A 23 -0.53 -9.94 -8.73
CA SER A 23 -1.88 -9.39 -8.54
C SER A 23 -2.47 -9.61 -7.13
N ASP A 24 -1.93 -10.55 -6.36
CA ASP A 24 -2.29 -10.78 -4.95
C ASP A 24 -1.84 -9.65 -4.01
N ILE A 25 -0.91 -8.80 -4.47
CA ILE A 25 -0.46 -7.62 -3.72
C ILE A 25 -1.51 -6.51 -3.92
N PRO A 26 -1.99 -5.86 -2.84
CA PRO A 26 -3.09 -4.90 -2.90
C PRO A 26 -2.63 -3.52 -3.41
N TRP A 27 -2.19 -3.44 -4.67
CA TRP A 27 -1.62 -2.25 -5.30
C TRP A 27 -2.60 -1.08 -5.33
N LYS A 28 -3.87 -1.37 -5.63
CA LYS A 28 -4.94 -0.35 -5.74
C LYS A 28 -5.28 0.22 -4.37
N GLU A 29 -5.34 -0.62 -3.34
CA GLU A 29 -5.62 -0.21 -1.97
C GLU A 29 -4.49 0.65 -1.40
N MET A 30 -3.22 0.33 -1.70
CA MET A 30 -2.10 1.19 -1.31
C MET A 30 -2.21 2.59 -1.97
N ALA A 31 -2.51 2.63 -3.27
CA ALA A 31 -2.71 3.87 -4.00
C ALA A 31 -3.90 4.68 -3.46
N GLY A 32 -5.03 4.02 -3.21
CA GLY A 32 -6.24 4.64 -2.66
C GLY A 32 -6.05 5.16 -1.24
N MET A 33 -5.31 4.43 -0.40
CA MET A 33 -5.00 4.90 0.96
C MET A 33 -4.20 6.20 0.93
N ARG A 34 -3.24 6.34 0.01
CA ARG A 34 -2.52 7.60 -0.19
C ARG A 34 -3.48 8.72 -0.59
N ASP A 35 -4.42 8.46 -1.50
CA ASP A 35 -5.34 9.50 -1.96
C ASP A 35 -6.28 9.98 -0.84
N ILE A 36 -6.79 9.09 0.01
CA ILE A 36 -7.56 9.46 1.20
C ILE A 36 -6.71 10.28 2.18
N LEU A 37 -5.50 9.80 2.49
CA LEU A 37 -4.62 10.44 3.48
C LEU A 37 -4.20 11.85 3.09
N ILE A 38 -4.11 12.18 1.80
CA ILE A 38 -3.66 13.50 1.35
C ILE A 38 -4.77 14.48 0.95
N HIS A 39 -6.03 14.02 0.82
CA HIS A 39 -7.17 14.88 0.46
C HIS A 39 -8.21 15.01 1.57
N GLU A 40 -8.38 13.97 2.40
CA GLU A 40 -9.46 13.91 3.40
C GLU A 40 -8.94 13.97 4.84
N TYR A 41 -8.00 14.88 5.13
CA TYR A 41 -7.34 14.98 6.45
C TYR A 41 -8.32 15.06 7.65
N PHE A 42 -9.53 15.61 7.46
CA PHE A 42 -10.57 15.71 8.50
C PHE A 42 -11.46 14.46 8.62
N GLY A 43 -11.42 13.53 7.67
CA GLY A 43 -12.25 12.32 7.62
C GLY A 43 -11.48 11.01 7.81
N VAL A 44 -10.18 11.07 8.07
CA VAL A 44 -9.36 9.86 8.21
C VAL A 44 -9.72 9.10 9.50
N ASP A 45 -10.21 7.88 9.33
CA ASP A 45 -10.36 6.93 10.43
C ASP A 45 -8.98 6.45 10.93
N LEU A 46 -8.54 7.01 12.06
CA LEU A 46 -7.25 6.66 12.68
C LEU A 46 -7.19 5.24 13.22
N LEU A 47 -8.32 4.64 13.62
CA LEU A 47 -8.36 3.24 14.05
C LEU A 47 -8.17 2.30 12.86
N LEU A 48 -8.77 2.63 11.71
CA LEU A 48 -8.53 1.91 10.46
C LEU A 48 -7.06 2.01 10.07
N VAL A 49 -6.48 3.21 10.09
CA VAL A 49 -5.05 3.42 9.79
C VAL A 49 -4.16 2.62 10.73
N TRP A 50 -4.44 2.64 12.03
CA TRP A 50 -3.71 1.87 13.02
C TRP A 50 -3.79 0.36 12.75
N ASN A 51 -4.98 -0.14 12.45
CA ASN A 51 -5.18 -1.54 12.06
C ASN A 51 -4.39 -1.89 10.80
N THR A 52 -4.39 -1.03 9.78
CA THR A 52 -3.61 -1.23 8.56
C THR A 52 -2.11 -1.36 8.88
N ILE A 53 -1.58 -0.49 9.74
CA ILE A 53 -0.17 -0.53 10.16
C ILE A 53 0.14 -1.82 10.94
N LYS A 54 -0.74 -2.25 11.84
CA LYS A 54 -0.47 -3.41 12.72
C LYS A 54 -0.74 -4.76 12.08
N LYS A 55 -1.73 -4.85 11.19
CA LYS A 55 -2.24 -6.13 10.67
C LYS A 55 -1.93 -6.35 9.19
N ASN A 56 -2.03 -5.30 8.37
CA ASN A 56 -1.90 -5.43 6.91
C ASN A 56 -0.47 -5.16 6.45
N LEU A 57 0.18 -4.13 6.98
CA LEU A 57 1.53 -3.72 6.58
C LEU A 57 2.59 -4.82 6.78
N PRO A 58 2.59 -5.63 7.86
CA PRO A 58 3.53 -6.75 7.98
C PRO A 58 3.32 -7.81 6.90
N LYS A 59 2.06 -8.14 6.57
CA LYS A 59 1.73 -9.11 5.52
C LYS A 59 2.18 -8.59 4.15
N LEU A 60 1.90 -7.32 3.86
CA LEU A 60 2.34 -6.65 2.64
C LEU A 60 3.87 -6.70 2.50
N LYS A 61 4.61 -6.44 3.57
CA LYS A 61 6.07 -6.50 3.57
C LYS A 61 6.58 -7.88 3.14
N GLU A 62 5.97 -8.94 3.66
CA GLU A 62 6.36 -10.31 3.29
C GLU A 62 5.98 -10.64 1.84
N SER A 63 4.82 -10.19 1.34
CA SER A 63 4.46 -10.36 -0.07
C SER A 63 5.43 -9.63 -1.01
N ILE A 64 5.86 -8.40 -0.66
CA ILE A 64 6.82 -7.62 -1.45
C ILE A 64 8.19 -8.31 -1.46
N LYS A 65 8.68 -8.79 -0.31
CA LYS A 65 9.94 -9.55 -0.27
C LYS A 65 9.91 -10.77 -1.17
N LYS A 66 8.84 -11.56 -1.10
CA LYS A 66 8.67 -12.74 -1.96
C LYS A 66 8.69 -12.37 -3.45
N ALA A 67 8.00 -11.29 -3.83
CA ALA A 67 8.03 -10.80 -5.20
C ALA A 67 9.44 -10.35 -5.65
N MET A 68 10.25 -9.81 -4.74
CA MET A 68 11.65 -9.45 -5.03
C MET A 68 12.59 -10.66 -5.13
N GLU A 69 12.32 -11.74 -4.42
CA GLU A 69 13.10 -12.99 -4.47
C GLU A 69 12.81 -13.83 -5.73
N LEU A 70 11.63 -13.65 -6.33
CA LEU A 70 11.14 -14.39 -7.51
C LEU A 70 11.36 -13.64 -8.84
N GLU A 71 11.98 -12.47 -8.77
CA GLU A 71 12.36 -11.65 -9.94
C GLU A 71 13.84 -11.87 -10.29
#